data_AF-A0A2E6S732-F1
#
_entry.id   AF-A0A2E6S732-F1
#
_cell.length_a   1.000
_cell.length_b   1.000
_cell.length_c   1.000
_cell.angle_alpha   90.00
_cell.angle_beta   90.00
_cell.angle_gamma   90.00
#
_symmetry.space_group_name_H-M   'P 1'
#
loop_
_entity.id
_entity.type
_entity.pdbx_description
1 polymer ?
#
loop_
_entity_poly.entity_id
_entity_poly.type
_entity_poly.pdbx_seq_one_letter_code
_entity_poly.pdbx_strand_id
1 'polypeptide(L)'
;MSYQRALGVLLLAVGAGISAFGTKSFGAEKISLSMDWTGTAFSFEVSGQKDVGGWLLQFSEDGTSWEDTLFLERGGVPGDPWQLEVEAAALPVPHARRGLFRVLEHAEVDPFYRDYLAARSLWRASGFSSYRYEFRWSTMIFWVGTVDVVDGELSSYERVVAIPEFFEEPPLYRTIDGLFDEIGDAWRGGPASIEVTWDPNYGYPRTVAIDRSLLIADEEQYWSIESFGALSP
;
A
#
# COMPACT_ATOMS: atom_id res chain seq x y z
N MET A 1 -8.25 19.20 -0.05
CA MET A 1 -7.00 19.15 0.75
C MET A 1 -7.38 19.16 2.22
N SER A 2 -7.44 17.97 2.84
CA SER A 2 -7.70 17.81 4.27
C SER A 2 -6.47 18.20 5.08
N TYR A 3 -6.66 18.83 6.24
CA TYR A 3 -5.57 19.18 7.15
C TYR A 3 -5.00 17.90 7.80
N GLN A 4 -3.75 17.56 7.52
CA GLN A 4 -3.04 16.46 8.16
C GLN A 4 -2.19 16.97 9.32
N ARG A 5 -2.22 16.27 10.47
CA ARG A 5 -1.36 16.56 11.63
C ARG A 5 -0.54 15.33 12.00
N ALA A 6 0.79 15.49 12.02
CA ALA A 6 1.71 14.43 12.42
C ALA A 6 1.89 14.35 13.95
N LEU A 7 1.76 13.13 14.47
CA LEU A 7 1.69 12.82 15.88
C LEU A 7 2.72 11.75 16.27
N GLY A 8 3.63 12.13 17.18
CA GLY A 8 4.68 11.28 17.74
C GLY A 8 5.70 10.82 16.70
N VAL A 9 6.91 10.50 17.14
CA VAL A 9 7.82 9.65 16.37
C VAL A 9 8.32 8.61 17.35
N LEU A 10 8.04 7.35 17.04
CA LEU A 10 8.56 6.20 17.75
C LEU A 10 9.76 5.65 17.02
N LEU A 11 10.81 5.33 17.76
CA LEU A 11 12.00 4.66 17.23
C LEU A 11 11.87 3.15 17.45
N LEU A 12 12.08 2.39 16.38
CA LEU A 12 12.39 0.97 16.42
C LEU A 12 13.91 0.78 16.30
N ALA A 13 14.48 0.00 17.21
CA ALA A 13 15.84 -0.55 17.09
C ALA A 13 15.74 -2.07 17.26
N VAL A 14 16.01 -2.88 16.24
CA VAL A 14 15.73 -4.33 16.30
C VAL A 14 16.48 -5.06 17.43
N GLY A 15 15.73 -5.58 18.40
CA GLY A 15 16.04 -6.63 19.38
C GLY A 15 14.74 -7.30 19.88
N ALA A 16 14.75 -8.57 20.28
CA ALA A 16 13.53 -9.26 20.71
C ALA A 16 12.91 -8.59 21.97
N GLY A 17 11.59 -8.36 21.96
CA GLY A 17 10.85 -7.80 23.09
C GLY A 17 11.05 -6.29 23.25
N ILE A 18 10.48 -5.51 22.33
CA ILE A 18 10.53 -4.05 22.37
C ILE A 18 9.14 -3.49 22.53
N SER A 19 8.96 -2.73 23.60
CA SER A 19 7.84 -1.80 23.77
C SER A 19 8.39 -0.38 23.65
N ALA A 20 7.77 0.44 22.81
CA ALA A 20 8.12 1.85 22.64
C ALA A 20 6.88 2.72 22.83
N PHE A 21 7.09 3.90 23.42
CA PHE A 21 6.00 4.83 23.73
C PHE A 21 6.39 6.25 23.31
N GLY A 22 5.45 6.92 22.64
CA GLY A 22 5.63 8.24 22.07
C GLY A 22 4.41 9.07 22.42
N THR A 23 4.63 10.21 23.06
CA THR A 23 3.53 11.08 23.48
C THR A 23 3.76 12.48 22.95
N LYS A 24 2.68 13.12 22.49
CA LYS A 24 2.70 14.53 22.09
C LYS A 24 1.48 15.23 22.68
N SER A 25 1.72 16.38 23.28
CA SER A 25 0.66 17.22 23.86
C SER A 25 0.23 18.29 22.86
N PHE A 26 -1.09 18.45 22.72
CA PHE A 26 -1.71 19.50 21.91
C PHE A 26 -2.68 20.29 22.79
N GLY A 27 -2.25 21.44 23.30
CA GLY A 27 -3.02 22.20 24.28
C GLY A 27 -3.23 21.40 25.57
N ALA A 28 -4.50 21.16 25.94
CA ALA A 28 -4.86 20.35 27.11
C ALA A 28 -4.96 18.84 26.81
N GLU A 29 -4.96 18.45 25.53
CA GLU A 29 -5.09 17.05 25.12
C GLU A 29 -3.71 16.38 25.04
N LYS A 30 -3.63 15.14 25.53
CA LYS A 30 -2.43 14.31 25.49
C LYS A 30 -2.72 13.08 24.65
N ILE A 31 -2.04 12.99 23.52
CA ILE A 31 -2.15 11.88 22.59
C ILE A 31 -0.95 10.98 22.77
N SER A 32 -1.20 9.68 22.89
CA SER A 32 -0.17 8.63 22.98
C SER A 32 -0.25 7.70 21.78
N LEU A 33 0.92 7.37 21.23
CA LEU A 33 1.15 6.23 20.36
C LEU A 33 2.02 5.23 21.13
N SER A 34 1.57 4.00 21.27
CA SER A 34 2.37 2.88 21.75
C SER A 34 2.63 1.88 20.63
N MET A 35 3.75 1.19 20.74
CA MET A 35 4.16 0.12 19.84
C MET A 35 4.70 -1.04 20.67
N ASP A 36 4.26 -2.25 20.37
CA ASP A 36 4.80 -3.50 20.88
C ASP A 36 5.26 -4.38 19.71
N TRP A 37 6.37 -5.10 19.89
CA TRP A 37 6.90 -6.01 18.88
C TRP A 37 7.12 -7.42 19.44
N THR A 38 6.50 -8.41 18.80
CA THR A 38 6.55 -9.82 19.21
C THR A 38 7.70 -10.62 18.57
N GLY A 39 8.41 -10.03 17.61
CA GLY A 39 9.40 -10.70 16.76
C GLY A 39 8.92 -10.85 15.31
N THR A 40 7.63 -11.08 15.10
CA THR A 40 7.05 -11.26 13.74
C THR A 40 6.00 -10.22 13.39
N ALA A 41 5.37 -9.58 14.38
CA ALA A 41 4.34 -8.57 14.17
C ALA A 41 4.48 -7.39 15.14
N PHE A 42 4.07 -6.22 14.67
CA PHE A 42 3.97 -5.00 15.45
C PHE A 42 2.51 -4.74 15.82
N SER A 43 2.26 -4.39 17.07
CA SER A 43 0.99 -3.87 17.53
C SER A 43 1.14 -2.39 17.82
N PHE A 44 0.26 -1.57 17.26
CA PHE A 44 0.20 -0.13 17.47
C PHE A 44 -1.11 0.25 18.14
N GLU A 45 -1.06 1.18 19.09
CA GLU A 45 -2.26 1.74 19.71
C GLU A 45 -2.17 3.26 19.81
N VAL A 46 -3.23 3.96 19.42
CA VAL A 46 -3.41 5.40 19.64
C VAL A 46 -4.52 5.65 20.65
N SER A 47 -4.19 6.38 21.71
CA SER A 47 -5.10 6.69 22.83
C SER A 47 -5.11 8.19 23.20
N GLY A 48 -6.15 8.61 23.91
CA GLY A 48 -6.30 9.98 24.44
C GLY A 48 -7.02 10.98 23.52
N GLN A 49 -7.90 10.52 22.63
CA GLN A 49 -8.53 11.36 21.58
C GLN A 49 -10.04 11.20 21.44
N LYS A 50 -10.65 12.11 20.67
CA LYS A 50 -12.08 12.09 20.29
C LYS A 50 -12.35 11.11 19.15
N ASP A 51 -13.62 10.74 19.03
CA ASP A 51 -14.13 9.68 18.15
C ASP A 51 -14.22 10.06 16.65
N VAL A 52 -13.42 11.01 16.16
CA VAL A 52 -13.60 11.60 14.82
C VAL A 52 -12.33 11.45 14.00
N GLY A 53 -12.47 10.98 12.75
CA GLY A 53 -11.37 10.80 11.80
C GLY A 53 -10.78 9.39 11.79
N GLY A 54 -9.63 9.23 11.11
CA GLY A 54 -8.84 8.01 11.09
C GLY A 54 -7.35 8.29 11.33
N TRP A 55 -6.61 7.25 11.72
CA TRP A 55 -5.18 7.34 12.00
C TRP A 55 -4.41 6.53 10.98
N LEU A 56 -3.49 7.17 10.27
CA LEU A 56 -2.64 6.51 9.28
C LEU A 56 -1.27 6.27 9.88
N LEU A 57 -0.87 5.00 9.99
CA LEU A 57 0.48 4.62 10.35
C LEU A 57 1.42 4.94 9.16
N GLN A 58 2.53 5.57 9.46
CA GLN A 58 3.63 5.79 8.51
C GLN A 58 4.92 5.19 9.04
N PHE A 59 5.72 4.68 8.12
CA PHE A 59 7.05 4.14 8.37
C PHE A 59 8.12 5.00 7.69
N SER A 60 9.30 5.11 8.30
CA SER A 60 10.47 5.71 7.69
C SER A 60 11.74 5.03 8.16
N GLU A 61 12.66 4.69 7.26
CA GLU A 61 13.95 4.11 7.66
C GLU A 61 14.92 5.19 8.19
N ASP A 62 14.83 6.40 7.67
CA ASP A 62 15.79 7.51 7.89
C ASP A 62 15.21 8.71 8.66
N GLY A 63 13.89 8.72 8.88
CA GLY A 63 13.13 9.80 9.49
C GLY A 63 12.86 11.00 8.60
N THR A 64 13.26 10.95 7.34
CA THR A 64 13.05 12.00 6.34
C THR A 64 12.05 11.58 5.28
N SER A 65 12.13 10.34 4.81
CA SER A 65 11.26 9.76 3.78
C SER A 65 10.23 8.88 4.46
N TRP A 66 8.97 9.31 4.45
CA TRP A 66 7.87 8.65 5.14
C TRP A 66 6.93 8.00 4.15
N GLU A 67 6.62 6.73 4.35
CA GLU A 67 5.68 5.96 3.56
C GLU A 67 4.43 5.64 4.36
N ASP A 68 3.27 5.77 3.71
CA ASP A 68 1.98 5.34 4.24
C ASP A 68 1.91 3.82 4.28
N THR A 69 1.43 3.28 5.39
CA THR A 69 1.36 1.83 5.60
C THR A 69 -0.08 1.35 5.68
N LEU A 70 -0.76 1.61 6.78
CA LEU A 70 -2.12 1.17 7.04
C LEU A 70 -2.85 2.18 7.92
N PHE A 71 -4.17 2.25 7.75
CA PHE A 71 -5.02 2.90 8.74
C PHE A 71 -5.15 2.01 9.97
N LEU A 72 -5.13 2.62 11.16
CA LEU A 72 -5.55 1.97 12.38
C LEU A 72 -7.07 1.85 12.37
N GLU A 73 -7.54 0.75 12.93
CA GLU A 73 -8.95 0.47 13.08
C GLU A 73 -9.38 0.68 14.52
N ARG A 74 -10.68 0.86 14.71
CA ARG A 74 -11.26 1.01 16.04
C ARG A 74 -12.28 -0.09 16.26
N GLY A 75 -12.34 -0.57 17.51
CA GLY A 75 -13.44 -1.40 17.94
C GLY A 75 -14.79 -0.67 17.83
N GLY A 76 -15.87 -1.44 17.95
CA GLY A 76 -17.24 -0.91 17.81
C GLY A 76 -17.77 -0.16 19.03
N VAL A 77 -17.01 -0.07 20.13
CA VAL A 77 -17.47 0.57 21.37
C VAL A 77 -16.90 1.99 21.48
N PRO A 78 -17.73 3.00 21.81
CA PRO A 78 -17.23 4.34 22.10
C PRO A 78 -16.18 4.31 23.21
N GLY A 79 -15.02 4.90 22.95
CA GLY A 79 -13.88 4.89 23.86
C GLY A 79 -12.83 3.80 23.59
N ASP A 80 -13.10 2.83 22.70
CA ASP A 80 -12.06 1.88 22.27
C ASP A 80 -10.86 2.62 21.68
N PRO A 81 -9.62 2.21 21.96
CA PRO A 81 -8.47 2.83 21.34
C PRO A 81 -8.35 2.42 19.87
N TRP A 82 -7.69 3.26 19.08
CA TRP A 82 -7.35 2.91 17.71
C TRP A 82 -6.18 1.95 17.72
N GLN A 83 -6.30 0.83 17.03
CA GLN A 83 -5.34 -0.26 17.06
C GLN A 83 -5.01 -0.76 15.66
N LEU A 84 -3.80 -1.27 15.50
CA LEU A 84 -3.37 -1.95 14.29
C LEU A 84 -2.37 -3.04 14.65
N GLU A 85 -2.54 -4.22 14.07
CA GLU A 85 -1.52 -5.24 14.04
C GLU A 85 -1.02 -5.38 12.60
N VAL A 86 0.30 -5.37 12.43
CA VAL A 86 0.94 -5.48 11.11
C VAL A 86 2.14 -6.41 11.20
N GLU A 87 2.19 -7.39 10.29
CA GLU A 87 3.34 -8.27 10.18
C GLU A 87 4.59 -7.50 9.76
N ALA A 88 5.74 -7.85 10.31
CA ALA A 88 7.00 -7.19 9.95
C ALA A 88 7.32 -7.33 8.45
N ALA A 89 6.92 -8.45 7.83
CA ALA A 89 7.07 -8.70 6.40
C ALA A 89 6.19 -7.79 5.53
N ALA A 90 5.11 -7.23 6.09
CA ALA A 90 4.19 -6.34 5.38
C ALA A 90 4.69 -4.88 5.31
N LEU A 91 5.77 -4.55 6.04
CA LEU A 91 6.35 -3.22 6.02
C LEU A 91 7.01 -2.92 4.67
N PRO A 92 7.08 -1.63 4.25
CA PRO A 92 7.66 -1.25 2.96
C PRO A 92 9.10 -1.72 2.70
N VAL A 93 9.85 -1.96 3.77
CA VAL A 93 11.20 -2.51 3.73
C VAL A 93 11.24 -3.76 4.61
N PRO A 94 11.00 -4.96 4.05
CA PRO A 94 10.89 -6.21 4.82
C PRO A 94 12.19 -6.63 5.53
N HIS A 95 13.30 -5.95 5.26
CA HIS A 95 14.61 -6.20 5.88
C HIS A 95 15.14 -5.02 6.70
N ALA A 96 14.31 -4.00 6.96
CA ALA A 96 14.70 -2.86 7.77
C ALA A 96 15.13 -3.33 9.17
N ARG A 97 16.41 -3.15 9.51
CA ARG A 97 16.97 -3.48 10.83
C ARG A 97 16.65 -2.42 11.89
N ARG A 98 16.08 -1.31 11.47
CA ARG A 98 15.64 -0.17 12.29
C ARG A 98 14.65 0.64 11.47
N GLY A 99 13.84 1.44 12.14
CA GLY A 99 12.95 2.36 11.48
C GLY A 99 12.24 3.25 12.48
N LEU A 100 11.51 4.21 11.96
CA LEU A 100 10.67 5.11 12.72
C LEU A 100 9.23 4.89 12.32
N PHE A 101 8.36 4.95 13.32
CA PHE A 101 6.92 4.95 13.11
C PHE A 101 6.33 6.27 13.60
N ARG A 102 5.33 6.75 12.88
CA ARG A 102 4.47 7.83 13.35
C ARG A 102 3.05 7.58 12.91
N VAL A 103 2.13 8.31 13.49
CA VAL A 103 0.75 8.34 13.00
C VAL A 103 0.40 9.74 12.50
N LEU A 104 -0.39 9.79 11.42
CA LEU A 104 -1.01 11.00 10.92
C LEU A 104 -2.51 10.96 11.22
N GLU A 105 -3.02 12.07 11.74
CA GLU A 105 -4.45 12.28 11.84
C GLU A 105 -5.02 12.61 10.45
N HIS A 106 -6.09 11.91 10.08
CA HIS A 106 -6.91 12.19 8.90
C HIS A 106 -8.33 12.55 9.34
N ALA A 107 -8.77 13.77 9.02
CA ALA A 107 -10.14 14.19 9.34
C ALA A 107 -11.19 13.34 8.58
N GLU A 108 -10.84 12.90 7.37
CA GLU A 108 -11.64 12.03 6.52
C GLU A 108 -10.74 10.95 5.95
N VAL A 109 -11.23 9.70 5.95
CA VAL A 109 -10.55 8.57 5.35
C VAL A 109 -11.18 8.31 4.00
N ASP A 110 -10.38 8.43 2.94
CA ASP A 110 -10.78 7.98 1.62
C ASP A 110 -10.86 6.45 1.62
N PRO A 111 -12.06 5.85 1.42
CA PRO A 111 -12.21 4.40 1.43
C PRO A 111 -11.33 3.71 0.39
N PHE A 112 -11.16 4.30 -0.80
CA PHE A 112 -10.32 3.73 -1.85
C PHE A 112 -8.86 3.67 -1.39
N TYR A 113 -8.35 4.76 -0.83
CA TYR A 113 -6.95 4.80 -0.38
C TYR A 113 -6.70 3.86 0.80
N ARG A 114 -7.67 3.72 1.71
CA ARG A 114 -7.63 2.72 2.79
C ARG A 114 -7.54 1.31 2.22
N ASP A 115 -8.39 0.96 1.25
CA ASP A 115 -8.39 -0.37 0.63
C ASP A 115 -7.10 -0.63 -0.16
N TYR A 116 -6.58 0.36 -0.88
CA TYR A 116 -5.29 0.32 -1.55
C TYR A 116 -4.14 -0.01 -0.59
N LEU A 117 -4.07 0.68 0.56
CA LEU A 117 -3.05 0.42 1.58
C LEU A 117 -3.18 -0.97 2.19
N ALA A 118 -4.41 -1.41 2.48
CA ALA A 118 -4.69 -2.76 2.99
C ALA A 118 -4.25 -3.85 2.00
N ALA A 119 -4.59 -3.69 0.73
CA ALA A 119 -4.21 -4.59 -0.35
C ALA A 119 -2.69 -4.65 -0.54
N ARG A 120 -2.00 -3.50 -0.53
CA ARG A 120 -0.54 -3.42 -0.64
C ARG A 120 0.16 -4.09 0.54
N SER A 121 -0.37 -3.92 1.75
CA SER A 121 0.14 -4.60 2.94
C SER A 121 -0.01 -6.11 2.83
N LEU A 122 -1.17 -6.60 2.34
CA LEU A 122 -1.40 -8.03 2.14
C LEU A 122 -0.46 -8.63 1.08
N TRP A 123 -0.21 -7.90 -0.01
CA TRP A 123 0.78 -8.28 -1.02
C TRP A 123 2.17 -8.44 -0.43
N ARG A 124 2.65 -7.46 0.34
CA ARG A 124 3.96 -7.54 0.99
C ARG A 124 4.05 -8.70 1.98
N ALA A 125 2.99 -8.91 2.78
CA ALA A 125 2.92 -10.02 3.74
C ALA A 125 3.01 -11.41 3.07
N SER A 126 2.58 -11.53 1.81
CA SER A 126 2.70 -12.79 1.06
C SER A 126 4.15 -13.24 0.85
N GLY A 127 5.10 -12.30 0.86
CA GLY A 127 6.53 -12.58 0.70
C GLY A 127 6.93 -13.05 -0.71
N PHE A 128 6.06 -12.92 -1.72
CA PHE A 128 6.39 -13.30 -3.09
C PHE A 128 7.40 -12.33 -3.70
N SER A 129 8.60 -12.83 -4.02
CA SER A 129 9.60 -12.12 -4.82
C SER A 129 9.72 -12.67 -6.24
N SER A 130 9.33 -13.93 -6.46
CA SER A 130 9.40 -14.59 -7.76
C SER A 130 8.03 -15.14 -8.16
N TYR A 131 7.50 -14.68 -9.28
CA TYR A 131 6.15 -15.01 -9.74
C TYR A 131 5.98 -14.75 -11.24
N ARG A 132 4.96 -15.38 -11.81
CA ARG A 132 4.46 -15.13 -13.17
C ARG A 132 3.02 -14.66 -13.09
N TYR A 133 2.65 -13.74 -13.96
CA TYR A 133 1.25 -13.37 -14.14
C TYR A 133 0.88 -13.15 -15.60
N GLU A 134 -0.36 -13.46 -15.95
CA GLU A 134 -0.96 -13.13 -17.25
C GLU A 134 -1.56 -11.74 -17.19
N PHE A 135 -1.07 -10.85 -18.03
CA PHE A 135 -1.43 -9.45 -18.04
C PHE A 135 -2.19 -9.08 -19.30
N ARG A 136 -3.32 -8.40 -19.12
CA ARG A 136 -4.05 -7.74 -20.19
C ARG A 136 -4.05 -6.26 -19.89
N TRP A 137 -3.67 -5.45 -20.85
CA TRP A 137 -3.67 -4.00 -20.73
C TRP A 137 -4.27 -3.38 -21.97
N SER A 138 -5.04 -2.31 -21.77
CA SER A 138 -5.81 -1.64 -22.81
C SER A 138 -5.94 -0.14 -22.52
N THR A 139 -5.70 0.64 -23.56
CA THR A 139 -6.11 2.03 -23.74
C THR A 139 -6.68 2.15 -25.16
N MET A 140 -6.26 3.15 -25.93
CA MET A 140 -6.30 3.18 -27.39
C MET A 140 -5.43 2.10 -28.05
N ILE A 141 -4.50 1.51 -27.30
CA ILE A 141 -3.67 0.37 -27.71
C ILE A 141 -3.89 -0.81 -26.77
N PHE A 142 -3.51 -2.02 -27.18
CA PHE A 142 -3.80 -3.25 -26.45
C PHE A 142 -2.58 -4.14 -26.35
N TRP A 143 -2.41 -4.81 -25.22
CA TRP A 143 -1.35 -5.81 -25.02
C TRP A 143 -1.85 -6.94 -24.12
N VAL A 144 -1.56 -8.19 -24.50
CA VAL A 144 -1.78 -9.40 -23.70
C VAL A 144 -0.55 -10.28 -23.76
N GLY A 145 -0.16 -10.81 -22.61
CA GLY A 145 0.94 -11.74 -22.50
C GLY A 145 1.21 -12.17 -21.06
N THR A 146 2.34 -12.81 -20.85
CA THR A 146 2.84 -13.15 -19.52
C THR A 146 4.00 -12.26 -19.13
N VAL A 147 4.14 -12.03 -17.83
CA VAL A 147 5.28 -11.30 -17.25
C VAL A 147 5.85 -12.15 -16.13
N ASP A 148 7.17 -12.30 -16.15
CA ASP A 148 7.96 -12.99 -15.14
C ASP A 148 8.71 -11.98 -14.28
N VAL A 149 8.59 -12.15 -12.97
CA VAL A 149 9.35 -11.44 -11.96
C VAL A 149 10.16 -12.46 -11.19
N VAL A 150 11.44 -12.18 -11.01
CA VAL A 150 12.39 -13.03 -10.26
C VAL A 150 13.14 -12.13 -9.29
N ASP A 151 13.15 -12.50 -8.02
CA ASP A 151 13.82 -11.76 -6.94
C ASP A 151 13.40 -10.28 -6.84
N GLY A 152 12.11 -10.01 -7.11
CA GLY A 152 11.51 -8.68 -7.07
C GLY A 152 11.79 -7.83 -8.31
N GLU A 153 12.55 -8.35 -9.28
CA GLU A 153 12.89 -7.66 -10.52
C GLU A 153 12.18 -8.30 -11.71
N LEU A 154 11.74 -7.45 -12.64
CA LEU A 154 11.13 -7.95 -13.86
C LEU A 154 12.19 -8.65 -14.70
N SER A 155 11.98 -9.95 -14.95
CA SER A 155 12.95 -10.84 -15.60
C SER A 155 12.68 -11.00 -17.09
N SER A 156 11.44 -11.30 -17.47
CA SER A 156 11.06 -11.51 -18.87
C SER A 156 9.57 -11.33 -19.10
N TYR A 157 9.16 -11.36 -20.37
CA TYR A 157 7.76 -11.34 -20.78
C TYR A 157 7.58 -12.15 -22.06
N GLU A 158 6.38 -12.69 -22.24
CA GLU A 158 5.98 -13.35 -23.48
C GLU A 158 4.70 -12.69 -23.98
N ARG A 159 4.79 -11.99 -25.11
CA ARG A 159 3.63 -11.38 -25.77
C ARG A 159 2.81 -12.43 -26.49
N VAL A 160 1.51 -12.47 -26.21
CA VAL A 160 0.51 -13.27 -26.94
C VAL A 160 -0.18 -12.43 -28.00
N VAL A 161 -0.62 -11.21 -27.68
CA VAL A 161 -1.26 -10.27 -28.63
C VAL A 161 -0.82 -8.85 -28.31
N ALA A 162 -0.60 -8.01 -29.33
CA ALA A 162 -0.55 -6.57 -29.18
C ALA A 162 -1.17 -5.85 -30.37
N ILE A 163 -1.80 -4.71 -30.11
CA ILE A 163 -2.35 -3.82 -31.13
C ILE A 163 -1.92 -2.39 -30.79
N PRO A 164 -1.17 -1.71 -31.68
CA PRO A 164 -0.56 -2.23 -32.91
C PRO A 164 0.43 -3.38 -32.70
N GLU A 165 0.57 -4.26 -33.70
CA GLU A 165 1.43 -5.46 -33.63
C GLU A 165 2.92 -5.17 -33.43
N PHE A 166 3.37 -3.94 -33.66
CA PHE A 166 4.77 -3.56 -33.43
C PHE A 166 5.11 -3.33 -31.95
N PHE A 167 4.11 -3.31 -31.05
CA PHE A 167 4.37 -3.26 -29.61
C PHE A 167 4.81 -4.64 -29.13
N GLU A 168 6.11 -4.79 -28.87
CA GLU A 168 6.70 -6.03 -28.33
C GLU A 168 6.53 -6.08 -26.80
N GLU A 169 6.99 -5.03 -26.11
CA GLU A 169 6.98 -4.94 -24.64
C GLU A 169 5.58 -4.59 -24.08
N PRO A 170 5.22 -5.10 -22.88
CA PRO A 170 4.01 -4.65 -22.20
C PRO A 170 4.11 -3.15 -21.90
N PRO A 171 3.09 -2.33 -22.22
CA PRO A 171 3.16 -0.87 -22.11
C PRO A 171 3.43 -0.32 -20.71
N LEU A 172 3.04 -1.07 -19.68
CA LEU A 172 3.33 -0.72 -18.30
C LEU A 172 4.54 -1.43 -17.72
N TYR A 173 5.17 -2.40 -18.40
CA TYR A 173 6.36 -3.17 -17.97
C TYR A 173 6.73 -3.07 -16.47
N ARG A 174 5.91 -3.65 -15.60
CA ARG A 174 5.97 -3.43 -14.14
C ARG A 174 5.88 -4.75 -13.38
N THR A 175 6.47 -4.77 -12.19
CA THR A 175 6.16 -5.77 -11.16
C THR A 175 4.79 -5.46 -10.53
N ILE A 176 4.25 -6.35 -9.70
CA ILE A 176 3.03 -6.07 -8.92
C ILE A 176 3.21 -4.82 -8.05
N ASP A 177 4.38 -4.65 -7.41
CA ASP A 177 4.70 -3.42 -6.67
C ASP A 177 4.69 -2.19 -7.57
N GLY A 178 5.23 -2.30 -8.78
CA GLY A 178 5.17 -1.23 -9.78
C GLY A 178 3.74 -0.90 -10.22
N LEU A 179 2.83 -1.89 -10.26
CA LEU A 179 1.41 -1.67 -10.52
C LEU A 179 0.70 -0.96 -9.35
N PHE A 180 1.05 -1.30 -8.10
CA PHE A 180 0.60 -0.52 -6.94
C PHE A 180 1.07 0.94 -7.03
N ASP A 181 2.33 1.17 -7.42
CA ASP A 181 2.85 2.53 -7.57
C ASP A 181 2.09 3.32 -8.64
N GLU A 182 1.74 2.71 -9.79
CA GLU A 182 0.90 3.36 -10.81
C GLU A 182 -0.49 3.75 -10.26
N ILE A 183 -1.13 2.86 -9.49
CA ILE A 183 -2.44 3.14 -8.85
C ILE A 183 -2.30 4.30 -7.86
N GLY A 184 -1.27 4.27 -7.01
CA GLY A 184 -0.99 5.32 -6.04
C GLY A 184 -0.69 6.67 -6.69
N ASP A 185 0.06 6.67 -7.78
CA ASP A 185 0.37 7.86 -8.58
C ASP A 185 -0.90 8.45 -9.22
N ALA A 186 -1.73 7.58 -9.80
CA ALA A 186 -3.01 7.98 -10.38
C ALA A 186 -3.92 8.61 -9.31
N TRP A 187 -4.10 7.98 -8.16
CA TRP A 187 -4.89 8.51 -7.04
C TRP A 187 -4.38 9.87 -6.55
N ARG A 188 -3.06 10.03 -6.38
CA ARG A 188 -2.45 11.31 -5.98
C ARG A 188 -2.66 12.42 -7.01
N GLY A 189 -2.80 12.07 -8.29
CA GLY A 189 -3.12 13.00 -9.36
C GLY A 189 -4.55 13.55 -9.30
N GLY A 190 -5.44 12.97 -8.49
CA GLY A 190 -6.85 13.35 -8.41
C GLY A 190 -7.62 12.98 -9.68
N PRO A 191 -7.73 11.68 -10.00
CA PRO A 191 -8.33 11.23 -11.24
C PRO A 191 -9.84 11.50 -11.24
N ALA A 192 -10.45 11.52 -12.42
CA ALA A 192 -11.90 11.58 -12.55
C ALA A 192 -12.56 10.33 -11.95
N SER A 193 -11.97 9.14 -12.18
CA SER A 193 -12.34 7.92 -11.48
C SER A 193 -11.17 6.94 -11.38
N ILE A 194 -11.20 6.11 -10.32
CA ILE A 194 -10.31 4.98 -10.16
C ILE A 194 -11.10 3.82 -9.58
N GLU A 195 -11.07 2.67 -10.26
CA GLU A 195 -11.75 1.46 -9.84
C GLU A 195 -10.74 0.31 -9.85
N VAL A 196 -10.63 -0.37 -8.71
CA VAL A 196 -9.71 -1.51 -8.56
C VAL A 196 -10.42 -2.66 -7.87
N THR A 197 -10.23 -3.87 -8.39
CA THR A 197 -10.53 -5.09 -7.64
C THR A 197 -9.23 -5.72 -7.17
N TRP A 198 -9.18 -6.06 -5.88
CA TRP A 198 -8.01 -6.67 -5.25
C TRP A 198 -8.19 -8.18 -5.10
N ASP A 199 -7.10 -8.94 -5.20
CA ASP A 199 -7.12 -10.34 -4.82
C ASP A 199 -7.31 -10.48 -3.30
N PRO A 200 -8.30 -11.25 -2.81
CA PRO A 200 -8.60 -11.32 -1.39
C PRO A 200 -7.57 -12.13 -0.57
N ASN A 201 -6.74 -12.96 -1.23
CA ASN A 201 -5.78 -13.82 -0.54
C ASN A 201 -4.38 -13.18 -0.50
N TYR A 202 -4.01 -12.49 -1.58
CA TYR A 202 -2.66 -11.98 -1.79
C TYR A 202 -2.61 -10.48 -2.04
N GLY A 203 -3.74 -9.78 -2.12
CA GLY A 203 -3.79 -8.33 -2.19
C GLY A 203 -3.44 -7.70 -3.55
N TYR A 204 -2.83 -8.42 -4.49
CA TYR A 204 -2.47 -7.84 -5.79
C TYR A 204 -3.71 -7.33 -6.58
N PRO A 205 -3.56 -6.28 -7.42
CA PRO A 205 -4.66 -5.78 -8.24
C PRO A 205 -5.05 -6.79 -9.33
N ARG A 206 -6.33 -7.20 -9.35
CA ARG A 206 -6.90 -8.11 -10.36
C ARG A 206 -7.43 -7.37 -11.57
N THR A 207 -8.16 -6.28 -11.37
CA THR A 207 -8.64 -5.41 -12.45
C THR A 207 -8.49 -3.97 -12.03
N VAL A 208 -8.09 -3.10 -12.96
CA VAL A 208 -7.92 -1.68 -12.73
C VAL A 208 -8.49 -0.91 -13.91
N ALA A 209 -9.29 0.10 -13.60
CA ALA A 209 -9.72 1.13 -14.52
C ALA A 209 -9.36 2.50 -13.93
N ILE A 210 -8.59 3.30 -14.66
CA ILE A 210 -8.20 4.66 -14.28
C ILE A 210 -8.66 5.60 -15.38
N ASP A 211 -9.51 6.55 -15.02
CA ASP A 211 -9.89 7.68 -15.86
C ASP A 211 -9.33 8.95 -15.22
N ARG A 212 -8.34 9.56 -15.87
CA ARG A 212 -7.66 10.75 -15.36
C ARG A 212 -8.51 12.03 -15.59
N SER A 213 -9.35 12.07 -16.62
CA SER A 213 -10.20 13.22 -16.95
C SER A 213 -11.41 12.80 -17.79
N LEU A 214 -12.59 13.24 -17.36
CA LEU A 214 -13.88 13.02 -18.05
C LEU A 214 -13.94 13.56 -19.51
N LEU A 215 -12.95 14.34 -19.93
CA LEU A 215 -12.93 15.02 -21.22
C LEU A 215 -11.93 14.42 -22.22
N ILE A 216 -11.10 13.46 -21.80
CA ILE A 216 -9.99 12.93 -22.60
C ILE A 216 -9.99 11.40 -22.54
N ALA A 217 -10.47 10.75 -23.60
CA ALA A 217 -10.61 9.30 -23.64
C ALA A 217 -9.29 8.54 -23.88
N ASP A 218 -8.25 9.18 -24.42
CA ASP A 218 -6.99 8.48 -24.76
C ASP A 218 -6.07 8.24 -23.55
N GLU A 219 -6.40 8.79 -22.38
CA GLU A 219 -5.72 8.54 -21.10
C GLU A 219 -6.45 7.54 -20.19
N GLU A 220 -7.62 7.05 -20.59
CA GLU A 220 -8.33 5.97 -19.89
C GLU A 220 -7.51 4.66 -20.00
N GLN A 221 -7.13 4.13 -18.84
CA GLN A 221 -6.36 2.90 -18.75
C GLN A 221 -7.18 1.80 -18.11
N TYR A 222 -7.24 0.66 -18.78
CA TYR A 222 -7.79 -0.58 -18.26
C TYR A 222 -6.72 -1.67 -18.27
N TRP A 223 -6.57 -2.40 -17.16
CA TRP A 223 -5.74 -3.59 -17.15
C TRP A 223 -6.21 -4.63 -16.14
N SER A 224 -5.86 -5.88 -16.39
CA SER A 224 -6.22 -7.01 -15.55
C SER A 224 -5.10 -8.03 -15.46
N ILE A 225 -5.07 -8.73 -14.31
CA ILE A 225 -4.29 -9.93 -14.08
C ILE A 225 -5.25 -11.12 -14.12
N GLU A 226 -5.17 -11.90 -15.19
CA GLU A 226 -6.08 -13.02 -15.44
C GLU A 226 -5.67 -14.27 -14.64
N SER A 227 -4.37 -14.45 -14.45
CA SER A 227 -3.81 -15.52 -13.63
C SER A 227 -2.51 -15.08 -12.95
N PHE A 228 -2.24 -15.67 -11.80
CA PHE A 228 -1.06 -15.43 -10.98
C PHE A 228 -0.52 -16.77 -10.48
N GLY A 229 0.79 -16.95 -10.54
CA GLY A 229 1.48 -18.13 -10.01
C GLY A 229 2.83 -17.76 -9.40
N ALA A 230 3.03 -18.15 -8.14
CA ALA A 230 4.35 -18.06 -7.53
C ALA A 230 5.34 -18.99 -8.27
N LEU A 231 6.53 -18.48 -8.56
CA LEU A 231 7.61 -19.28 -9.11
C LEU A 231 8.39 -19.87 -7.93
N SER A 232 8.77 -21.14 -8.03
CA SER A 232 9.61 -21.76 -7.01
C SER A 232 10.99 -21.07 -7.00
N PRO A 233 11.57 -20.83 -5.82
CA PRO A 233 12.93 -20.31 -5.71
C PRO A 233 13.98 -21.29 -6.26
#